data_AF-A0A5N4A096-F1
#
_entry.id   AF-A0A5N4A096-F1
#
_cell.length_a   1.000
_cell.length_b   1.000
_cell.length_c   1.000
_cell.angle_alpha   90.00
_cell.angle_beta   90.00
_cell.angle_gamma   90.00
#
_symmetry.space_group_name_H-M   'P 1'
#
loop_
_entity.id
_entity.type
_entity.pdbx_description
1 polymer ?
#
loop_
_entity_poly.entity_id
_entity_poly.type
_entity_poly.pdbx_seq_one_letter_code
_entity_poly.pdbx_strand_id
1 'polypeptide(L)'
;MPTPQTSQPAKIGQSGAMCMMMMSGKPQLRGLLQSSIKRNLIIAIGTSIVAGITFKTLVGDARKKKYLEFYKNYDIDKEFNEMRNKGVFSSCAPDS
;
A
#
# COMPACT_ATOMS: atom_id res chain seq x y z
N MET A 1 -6.76 50.92 -48.43
CA MET A 1 -7.73 50.11 -49.20
C MET A 1 -7.12 48.73 -49.43
N PRO A 2 -7.80 47.59 -49.19
CA PRO A 2 -8.94 47.22 -48.34
C PRO A 2 -8.54 46.21 -47.21
N THR A 3 -9.50 45.84 -46.36
CA THR A 3 -9.42 44.96 -45.16
C THR A 3 -9.63 43.46 -45.50
N PRO A 4 -10.13 42.62 -44.56
CA PRO A 4 -9.49 41.62 -43.69
C PRO A 4 -9.76 40.17 -44.19
N GLN A 5 -9.34 39.11 -43.48
CA GLN A 5 -10.19 37.91 -43.26
C GLN A 5 -9.57 36.92 -42.25
N THR A 6 -10.20 36.89 -41.08
CA THR A 6 -10.49 35.74 -40.21
C THR A 6 -10.52 34.37 -40.92
N SER A 7 -9.88 33.35 -40.33
CA SER A 7 -10.44 31.98 -40.22
C SER A 7 -9.51 31.04 -39.43
N GLN A 8 -9.60 31.10 -38.10
CA GLN A 8 -9.91 29.84 -37.39
C GLN A 8 -11.45 29.76 -37.38
N PRO A 9 -12.12 28.58 -37.45
CA PRO A 9 -11.71 27.30 -36.84
C PRO A 9 -12.12 26.03 -37.62
N ALA A 10 -11.57 24.85 -37.27
CA ALA A 10 -12.35 23.60 -37.13
C ALA A 10 -11.45 22.40 -36.83
N LYS A 11 -11.77 21.70 -35.74
CA LYS A 11 -11.22 20.42 -35.32
C LYS A 11 -11.71 19.30 -36.25
N ILE A 12 -10.82 18.37 -36.61
CA ILE A 12 -11.17 16.98 -36.97
C ILE A 12 -10.03 16.11 -36.40
N GLY A 13 -10.27 15.42 -35.28
CA GLY A 13 -10.37 13.97 -35.29
C GLY A 13 -8.98 13.33 -35.45
N GLN A 14 -8.25 13.06 -34.36
CA GLN A 14 -8.31 11.74 -33.71
C GLN A 14 -8.10 10.58 -34.71
N SER A 15 -6.86 10.39 -35.18
CA SER A 15 -6.38 9.08 -35.64
C SER A 15 -4.87 9.12 -35.79
N GLY A 16 -4.15 8.17 -35.18
CA GLY A 16 -2.72 7.99 -35.41
C GLY A 16 -1.83 8.24 -34.19
N ALA A 17 -1.98 7.40 -33.17
CA ALA A 17 -0.86 7.09 -32.28
C ALA A 17 0.33 6.56 -33.12
N MET A 18 1.56 6.86 -32.72
CA MET A 18 2.85 6.52 -33.39
C MET A 18 3.33 7.45 -34.51
N CYS A 19 3.59 8.73 -34.22
CA CYS A 19 4.74 9.43 -34.83
C CYS A 19 5.30 10.57 -33.96
N MET A 20 4.96 10.63 -32.67
CA MET A 20 5.41 11.72 -31.79
C MET A 20 6.78 11.41 -31.17
N MET A 21 7.78 11.07 -32.00
CA MET A 21 9.16 11.31 -31.61
C MET A 21 9.55 12.67 -32.17
N MET A 22 9.78 13.61 -31.24
CA MET A 22 10.59 14.81 -31.47
C MET A 22 9.94 15.99 -32.19
N MET A 23 8.77 16.44 -31.73
CA MET A 23 8.59 17.90 -31.59
C MET A 23 8.86 18.23 -30.12
N SER A 24 10.14 18.43 -29.80
CA SER A 24 10.59 18.85 -28.48
C SER A 24 10.08 20.27 -28.22
N GLY A 25 8.87 20.39 -27.67
CA GLY A 25 8.42 21.63 -27.05
C GLY A 25 9.48 22.08 -26.04
N LYS A 26 9.78 23.38 -26.03
CA LYS A 26 10.88 23.97 -25.26
C LYS A 26 10.94 23.36 -23.85
N PRO A 27 12.02 22.62 -23.50
CA PRO A 27 12.12 21.99 -22.19
C PRO A 27 12.10 23.06 -21.11
N GLN A 28 11.47 22.77 -19.97
CA GLN A 28 11.44 23.67 -18.82
C GLN A 28 12.87 23.81 -18.26
N LEU A 29 13.55 24.91 -18.56
CA LEU A 29 14.93 25.18 -18.10
C LEU A 29 14.99 25.87 -16.74
N ARG A 30 13.85 26.24 -16.15
CA ARG A 30 13.75 26.91 -14.84
C ARG A 30 12.82 26.15 -13.90
N GLY A 31 13.16 26.12 -12.61
CA GLY A 31 12.31 25.52 -11.57
C GLY A 31 12.36 23.98 -11.47
N LEU A 32 13.28 23.32 -12.18
CA LEU A 32 13.47 21.86 -12.15
C LEU A 32 13.66 21.31 -10.73
N LEU A 33 14.42 22.03 -9.89
CA LEU A 33 14.67 21.63 -8.51
C LEU A 33 13.37 21.64 -7.67
N GLN A 34 12.57 22.70 -7.79
CA GLN A 34 11.31 22.84 -7.07
C GLN A 34 10.26 21.82 -7.54
N SER A 35 10.24 21.48 -8.83
CA SER A 35 9.38 20.43 -9.37
C SER A 35 9.76 19.05 -8.84
N SER A 36 11.06 18.77 -8.77
CA SER A 36 11.60 17.49 -8.28
C SER A 36 11.36 17.31 -6.78
N ILE A 37 11.60 18.35 -5.96
CA ILE A 37 11.34 18.30 -4.51
C ILE A 37 9.87 18.01 -4.23
N LYS A 38 8.95 18.69 -4.92
CA LYS A 38 7.51 18.48 -4.72
C LYS A 38 7.07 17.07 -5.09
N ARG A 39 7.59 16.50 -6.18
CA ARG A 39 7.30 15.11 -6.56
C ARG A 39 7.84 14.12 -5.53
N ASN A 40 9.11 14.25 -5.15
CA ASN A 40 9.73 13.34 -4.20
C ASN A 40 9.08 13.41 -2.82
N LEU A 41 8.66 14.60 -2.39
CA LEU A 41 7.96 14.77 -1.11
C LEU A 41 6.60 14.05 -1.10
N ILE A 42 5.82 14.17 -2.16
CA ILE A 42 4.52 13.47 -2.28
C ILE A 42 4.72 11.95 -2.26
N ILE A 43 5.73 11.45 -2.98
CA ILE A 43 6.06 10.02 -3.03
C ILE A 43 6.54 9.53 -1.65
N ALA A 44 7.38 10.31 -0.96
CA ALA A 44 7.88 9.96 0.36
C ALA A 44 6.75 9.88 1.40
N ILE A 45 5.83 10.85 1.39
CA ILE A 45 4.66 10.86 2.29
C ILE A 45 3.75 9.67 1.98
N GLY A 46 3.48 9.39 0.71
CA GLY A 46 2.65 8.24 0.33
C GLY A 46 3.28 6.93 0.80
N THR A 47 4.59 6.76 0.59
CA THR A 47 5.30 5.53 0.94
C THR A 47 5.38 5.31 2.44
N SER A 48 5.58 6.37 3.24
CA SER A 48 5.64 6.26 4.71
C SER A 48 4.29 5.87 5.33
N ILE A 49 3.18 6.42 4.82
CA ILE A 49 1.83 6.06 5.25
C ILE A 49 1.55 4.58 4.94
N VAL A 50 1.85 4.15 3.71
CA VAL A 50 1.67 2.75 3.31
C VAL A 50 2.49 1.83 4.22
N ALA A 51 3.77 2.10 4.40
CA ALA A 51 4.64 1.32 5.27
C ALA A 51 4.12 1.24 6.72
N GLY A 52 3.63 2.37 7.26
CA GLY A 52 3.05 2.42 8.61
C GLY A 52 1.79 1.57 8.76
N ILE A 53 0.88 1.62 7.79
CA ILE A 53 -0.34 0.80 7.78
C ILE A 53 0.02 -0.68 7.64
N THR A 54 0.93 -1.02 6.72
CA THR A 54 1.38 -2.40 6.51
C THR A 54 1.99 -2.99 7.79
N PHE A 55 2.80 -2.23 8.51
CA PHE A 55 3.37 -2.71 9.78
C PHE A 55 2.31 -2.88 10.87
N LYS A 56 1.36 -1.94 10.97
CA LYS A 56 0.27 -2.00 11.94
C LYS A 56 -0.59 -3.25 11.74
N THR A 57 -0.98 -3.54 10.49
CA THR A 57 -1.87 -4.67 10.17
C THR A 57 -1.15 -6.01 10.25
N LEU A 58 0.06 -6.12 9.70
CA LEU A 58 0.79 -7.39 9.68
C LEU A 58 1.38 -7.78 11.03
N VAL A 59 1.85 -6.81 11.84
CA VAL A 59 2.55 -7.11 13.09
C VAL A 59 1.69 -6.80 14.31
N GLY A 60 0.99 -5.67 14.31
CA GLY A 60 0.14 -5.27 15.43
C GLY A 60 -1.12 -6.13 15.53
N ASP A 61 -1.92 -6.12 14.46
CA ASP A 61 -3.24 -6.73 14.48
C ASP A 61 -3.19 -8.25 14.35
N ALA A 62 -2.23 -8.81 13.60
CA ALA A 62 -2.04 -10.26 13.53
C ALA A 62 -1.72 -10.88 14.90
N ARG A 63 -0.90 -10.24 15.73
CA ARG A 63 -0.60 -10.72 17.09
C ARG A 63 -1.84 -10.70 17.97
N LYS A 64 -2.58 -9.58 17.98
CA LYS A 64 -3.83 -9.46 18.75
C LYS A 64 -4.86 -10.49 18.32
N LYS A 65 -5.02 -10.71 17.01
CA LYS A 65 -5.94 -11.69 16.44
C LYS A 65 -5.61 -13.11 16.90
N LYS A 66 -4.32 -13.52 16.87
CA LYS A 66 -3.90 -14.84 17.35
C LYS A 66 -4.22 -15.07 18.82
N TYR A 67 -3.96 -14.08 19.69
CA TYR A 67 -4.33 -14.18 21.10
C TYR A 67 -5.84 -14.28 21.30
N LEU A 68 -6.62 -13.49 20.58
CA LEU A 68 -8.08 -13.56 20.64
C LEU A 68 -8.61 -14.91 20.15
N GLU A 69 -8.06 -15.46 19.07
CA GLU A 69 -8.45 -16.78 18.55
C GLU A 69 -8.09 -17.90 19.52
N PHE A 70 -6.95 -17.80 20.20
CA PHE A 70 -6.56 -18.75 21.24
C PHE A 70 -7.60 -18.79 22.36
N TYR A 71 -7.94 -17.65 22.96
CA TYR A 71 -8.89 -17.60 24.09
C TYR A 71 -10.36 -17.87 23.72
N LYS A 72 -10.76 -17.73 22.45
CA LYS A 72 -12.16 -17.95 22.03
C LYS A 72 -12.60 -19.40 22.10
N ASN A 73 -11.70 -20.34 21.78
CA ASN A 73 -12.00 -21.77 21.76
C ASN A 73 -11.11 -22.53 22.76
N TYR A 74 -10.58 -21.84 23.77
CA TYR A 74 -9.71 -22.44 24.75
C TYR A 74 -10.50 -23.26 25.76
N ASP A 75 -10.34 -24.58 25.73
CA ASP A 75 -10.86 -25.51 26.73
C ASP A 75 -9.72 -25.92 27.66
N ILE A 76 -9.77 -25.40 28.89
CA ILE A 76 -8.72 -25.54 29.90
C ILE A 76 -8.57 -27.00 30.32
N ASP A 77 -9.69 -27.71 30.48
CA ASP A 77 -9.70 -29.08 31.00
C ASP A 77 -9.11 -30.05 29.98
N LYS A 78 -9.36 -29.80 28.68
CA LYS A 78 -8.80 -30.60 27.59
C LYS A 78 -7.28 -30.46 27.46
N GLU A 79 -6.77 -29.23 27.42
CA GLU A 79 -5.31 -29.00 27.36
C GLU A 79 -4.61 -29.49 28.63
N PHE A 80 -5.26 -29.34 29.79
CA PHE A 80 -4.75 -29.83 31.06
C PHE A 80 -4.61 -31.36 31.07
N ASN A 81 -5.63 -32.11 30.67
CA ASN A 81 -5.55 -33.57 30.60
C ASN A 81 -4.53 -34.05 29.57
N GLU A 82 -4.39 -33.38 28.42
CA GLU A 82 -3.31 -33.67 27.48
C GLU A 82 -1.92 -33.47 28.08
N MET A 83 -1.69 -32.36 28.80
CA MET A 83 -0.40 -32.08 29.45
C MET A 83 -0.11 -33.02 30.62
N ARG A 84 -1.16 -33.39 31.35
CA ARG A 84 -1.12 -34.37 32.44
C ARG A 84 -0.74 -35.76 31.92
N ASN A 85 -1.31 -36.18 30.79
CA ASN A 85 -0.97 -37.45 30.15
C ASN A 85 0.42 -37.45 29.50
N LYS A 86 0.92 -36.28 29.08
CA LYS A 86 2.32 -36.10 28.67
C LYS A 86 3.31 -36.14 29.84
N GLY A 87 2.85 -36.24 31.09
CA GLY A 87 3.70 -36.39 32.27
C GLY A 87 4.47 -35.13 32.66
N VAL A 88 4.01 -33.95 32.24
CA VAL A 88 4.69 -32.67 32.51
C VAL A 88 4.50 -32.22 33.96
N PHE A 89 3.42 -32.66 34.62
CA PHE A 89 3.10 -32.26 35.99
C PHE A 89 3.65 -33.25 37.01
N SER A 90 4.46 -32.75 37.95
CA SER A 90 4.90 -33.53 39.13
C SER A 90 3.80 -33.69 40.19
N SER A 91 2.74 -32.87 40.11
CA SER A 91 1.69 -32.78 41.13
C SER A 91 0.43 -33.61 40.82
N CYS A 92 0.26 -34.04 39.57
CA CYS A 92 -0.92 -34.78 39.12
C CYS A 92 -0.49 -36.04 38.37
N ALA A 93 -0.90 -37.22 38.85
CA ALA A 93 -0.64 -38.49 38.16
C ALA A 93 -1.50 -38.59 36.88
N PRO A 94 -1.00 -39.12 35.75
CA PRO A 94 -1.75 -39.24 34.50
C PRO A 94 -3.08 -39.99 34.70
N ASP A 95 -4.16 -39.45 34.15
CA ASP A 95 -5.45 -40.13 34.06
C ASP A 95 -5.40 -41.09 32.87
N SER A 96 -5.06 -42.35 33.19
CA SER A 96 -4.89 -43.48 32.27
C SER A 96 -5.90 -43.55 31.12
#